data_AF-A0A7S2TGC2-F1
#
_entry.id   AF-A0A7S2TGC2-F1
#
_cell.length_a   1.000
_cell.length_b   1.000
_cell.length_c   1.000
_cell.angle_alpha   90.00
_cell.angle_beta   90.00
_cell.angle_gamma   90.00
#
_symmetry.space_group_name_H-M   'P 1'
#
loop_
_entity.id
_entity.type
_entity.pdbx_description
1 polymer ?
#
loop_
_entity_poly.entity_id
_entity_poly.type
_entity_poly.pdbx_seq_one_letter_code
_entity_poly.pdbx_strand_id
1 'polypeptide(L)'
;APHAPGPSSGGNMVFTAESIGGLPLNETTTAEALKAEGYATLAIGKWHLGVRDMYLPTSRGFDEYLGIPFSQDMGESFWGPEKPVLPFQPTALPLLNGTTIVEQPVALNTLAEKYVDK
;
A
#
# COMPACT_ATOMS: atom_id res chain seq x y z
N ALA A 1 22.63 -3.69 -15.42
CA ALA A 1 22.80 -4.82 -14.48
C ALA A 1 21.50 -4.97 -13.70
N PRO A 2 20.96 -6.18 -13.50
CA PRO A 2 19.74 -6.34 -12.71
C PRO A 2 20.09 -6.06 -11.24
N HIS A 3 19.42 -5.07 -10.64
CA HIS A 3 19.57 -4.74 -9.22
C HIS A 3 19.16 -5.95 -8.37
N ALA A 4 20.08 -6.42 -7.53
CA ALA A 4 19.78 -7.43 -6.52
C ALA A 4 18.90 -6.81 -5.42
N PRO A 5 17.87 -7.52 -4.92
CA PRO A 5 17.12 -7.05 -3.75
C PRO A 5 18.06 -7.01 -2.55
N GLY A 6 18.16 -5.85 -1.90
CA GLY A 6 18.97 -5.67 -0.69
C GLY A 6 18.46 -6.57 0.45
N PRO A 7 19.35 -7.04 1.34
CA PRO A 7 18.98 -7.99 2.38
C PRO A 7 18.05 -7.34 3.42
N SER A 8 17.00 -8.07 3.77
CA SER A 8 16.15 -7.78 4.93
C SER A 8 16.89 -8.08 6.23
N SER A 9 17.26 -7.05 7.00
CA SER A 9 17.67 -7.23 8.40
C SER A 9 17.44 -5.97 9.26
N GLY A 10 16.54 -6.09 10.24
CA GLY A 10 16.60 -5.48 11.57
C GLY A 10 16.77 -3.95 11.71
N GLY A 11 15.66 -3.28 12.06
CA GLY A 11 15.66 -1.93 12.67
C GLY A 11 14.80 -0.91 11.92
N ASN A 12 13.77 -0.37 12.59
CA ASN A 12 12.97 0.82 12.25
C ASN A 12 12.91 1.20 10.75
N MET A 13 12.47 0.28 9.90
CA MET A 13 12.32 0.53 8.47
C MET A 13 10.86 0.69 8.12
N VAL A 14 10.57 1.75 7.37
CA VAL A 14 9.26 2.03 6.80
C VAL A 14 8.97 1.01 5.69
N PHE A 15 7.75 0.48 5.60
CA PHE A 15 7.39 -0.50 4.56
C PHE A 15 7.37 0.16 3.17
N THR A 16 8.25 -0.31 2.30
CA THR A 16 8.39 0.11 0.90
C THR A 16 7.75 -0.89 -0.07
N ALA A 17 7.72 -0.55 -1.36
CA ALA A 17 7.28 -1.43 -2.44
C ALA A 17 8.04 -2.78 -2.51
N GLU A 18 9.28 -2.82 -2.02
CA GLU A 18 10.13 -4.03 -2.03
C GLU A 18 10.07 -4.80 -0.70
N SER A 19 9.31 -4.31 0.28
CA SER A 19 9.26 -4.91 1.61
C SER A 19 8.69 -6.32 1.59
N ILE A 20 9.45 -7.23 2.19
CA ILE A 20 9.08 -8.64 2.32
C ILE A 20 8.09 -8.87 3.46
N GLY A 21 8.21 -8.07 4.52
CA GLY A 21 7.35 -8.13 5.71
C GLY A 21 6.20 -7.13 5.70
N GLY A 22 5.41 -7.17 6.77
CA GLY A 22 4.26 -6.31 7.01
C GLY A 22 3.80 -6.41 8.47
N LEU A 23 2.58 -5.96 8.75
CA LEU A 23 1.92 -6.16 10.04
C LEU A 23 2.02 -7.65 10.44
N PRO A 24 2.51 -8.00 11.65
CA PRO A 24 2.60 -9.39 12.06
C PRO A 24 1.24 -10.07 11.95
N LEU A 25 1.22 -11.26 11.37
CA LEU A 25 -0.03 -11.92 10.97
C LEU A 25 -0.90 -12.33 12.15
N ASN A 26 -0.30 -12.46 13.34
CA ASN A 26 -0.93 -12.79 14.60
C ASN A 26 -1.53 -11.57 15.34
N GLU A 27 -1.38 -10.35 14.81
CA GLU A 27 -2.05 -9.16 15.34
C GLU A 27 -3.50 -9.10 14.88
N THR A 28 -4.42 -8.82 15.80
CA THR A 28 -5.84 -8.58 15.49
C THR A 28 -6.05 -7.13 15.10
N THR A 29 -6.59 -6.88 13.91
CA THR A 29 -6.97 -5.53 13.49
C THR A 29 -8.35 -5.13 13.99
N THR A 30 -8.62 -3.82 14.05
CA THR A 30 -9.98 -3.31 14.31
C THR A 30 -11.00 -3.83 13.31
N ALA A 31 -10.61 -4.02 12.04
CA ALA A 31 -11.51 -4.55 11.02
C ALA A 31 -11.88 -6.01 11.31
N GLU A 32 -10.92 -6.85 11.71
CA GLU A 32 -11.18 -8.24 12.11
C GLU A 32 -12.12 -8.31 13.32
N ALA A 33 -11.89 -7.46 14.33
CA ALA A 33 -12.75 -7.40 15.51
C ALA A 33 -14.18 -6.95 15.18
N LEU A 34 -14.35 -5.91 14.35
CA LEU A 34 -15.67 -5.41 13.95
C LEU A 34 -16.39 -6.39 13.01
N LYS A 35 -15.68 -7.04 12.10
CA LYS A 35 -16.25 -8.04 11.19
C LYS A 35 -16.80 -9.26 11.93
N ALA A 36 -16.15 -9.68 13.02
CA ALA A 36 -16.68 -10.73 13.89
C ALA A 36 -18.04 -10.37 14.51
N GLU A 37 -18.31 -9.08 14.70
CA GLU A 37 -19.59 -8.54 15.19
C GLU A 37 -20.58 -8.21 14.06
N GLY A 38 -20.29 -8.62 12.82
CA GLY A 38 -21.20 -8.46 11.67
C GLY A 38 -21.14 -7.10 10.98
N TYR A 39 -20.13 -6.27 11.24
CA TYR A 39 -19.93 -5.02 10.52
C TYR A 39 -19.38 -5.25 9.11
N ALA A 40 -19.88 -4.47 8.15
CA ALA A 40 -19.21 -4.27 6.88
C ALA A 40 -18.00 -3.33 7.07
N THR A 41 -16.88 -3.66 6.45
CA THR A 41 -15.60 -2.98 6.67
C THR A 41 -14.93 -2.58 5.35
N LEU A 42 -14.53 -1.32 5.25
CA LEU A 42 -13.90 -0.75 4.04
C LEU A 42 -12.67 0.07 4.43
N ALA A 43 -11.56 -0.16 3.72
CA ALA A 43 -10.39 0.69 3.77
C ALA A 43 -10.29 1.53 2.49
N ILE A 44 -10.17 2.85 2.63
CA ILE A 44 -9.88 3.78 1.52
C ILE A 44 -8.58 4.52 1.82
N GLY A 45 -7.68 4.59 0.84
CA GLY A 45 -6.47 5.41 0.95
C GLY A 45 -5.19 4.62 1.27
N LYS A 46 -4.31 5.23 2.05
CA LYS A 46 -2.97 4.68 2.33
C LYS A 46 -3.06 3.53 3.32
N TRP A 47 -2.45 2.40 2.99
CA TRP A 47 -2.34 1.25 3.90
C TRP A 47 -1.04 1.25 4.71
N HIS A 48 0.10 1.02 4.05
CA HIS A 48 1.44 1.15 4.62
C HIS A 48 1.79 0.17 5.76
N LEU A 49 1.19 -1.02 5.75
CA LEU A 49 1.46 -2.09 6.72
C LEU A 49 1.91 -3.38 6.03
N GLY A 50 2.59 -3.25 4.89
CA GLY A 50 3.06 -4.35 4.06
C GLY A 50 2.34 -4.39 2.70
N VAL A 51 3.05 -4.90 1.69
CA VAL A 51 2.65 -4.78 0.28
C VAL A 51 2.29 -6.12 -0.38
N ARG A 52 2.61 -7.25 0.28
CA ARG A 52 2.25 -8.59 -0.20
C ARG A 52 0.80 -8.88 0.13
N ASP A 53 0.15 -9.73 -0.66
CA ASP A 53 -1.27 -10.08 -0.53
C ASP A 53 -1.72 -10.37 0.90
N MET A 54 -0.94 -11.16 1.64
CA MET A 54 -1.21 -11.53 3.04
C MET A 54 -1.22 -10.36 4.03
N TYR A 55 -0.61 -9.23 3.66
CA TYR A 55 -0.55 -8.01 4.45
C TYR A 55 -1.52 -6.93 3.96
N LEU A 56 -2.15 -7.07 2.79
CA LEU A 56 -3.11 -6.10 2.27
C LEU A 56 -4.41 -6.07 3.11
N PRO A 57 -5.16 -4.95 3.13
CA PRO A 57 -6.34 -4.80 4.00
C PRO A 57 -7.37 -5.92 3.89
N THR A 58 -7.62 -6.43 2.68
CA THR A 58 -8.59 -7.53 2.45
C THR A 58 -8.16 -8.86 3.07
N SER A 59 -6.87 -9.05 3.35
CA SER A 59 -6.33 -10.18 4.10
C SER A 59 -6.24 -9.91 5.61
N ARG A 60 -6.52 -8.68 6.04
CA ARG A 60 -6.39 -8.19 7.42
C ARG A 60 -7.72 -7.69 8.00
N GLY A 61 -8.83 -8.29 7.55
CA GLY A 61 -10.17 -8.10 8.10
C GLY A 61 -11.10 -7.17 7.34
N PHE A 62 -10.60 -6.31 6.45
CA PHE A 62 -11.47 -5.46 5.64
C PHE A 62 -12.17 -6.28 4.55
N ASP A 63 -13.45 -6.00 4.28
CA ASP A 63 -14.17 -6.61 3.16
C ASP A 63 -13.71 -6.01 1.83
N GLU A 64 -13.48 -4.70 1.82
CA GLU A 64 -13.11 -3.95 0.63
C GLU A 64 -11.89 -3.05 0.87
N TYR A 65 -11.15 -2.81 -0.20
CA TYR A 65 -10.01 -1.91 -0.21
C TYR A 65 -9.95 -1.14 -1.53
N LEU A 66 -9.77 0.17 -1.46
CA LEU A 66 -9.35 0.99 -2.59
C LEU A 66 -8.25 1.96 -2.14
N GLY A 67 -7.01 1.77 -2.61
CA GLY A 67 -5.94 2.63 -2.13
C GLY A 67 -4.52 2.24 -2.52
N ILE A 68 -3.58 2.90 -1.86
CA ILE A 68 -2.15 2.80 -2.16
C ILE A 68 -1.46 2.03 -1.01
N PRO A 69 -0.68 0.96 -1.31
CA PRO A 69 -0.17 0.05 -0.29
C PRO A 69 1.00 0.61 0.54
N PHE A 70 1.61 1.72 0.13
CA PHE A 70 2.72 2.41 0.82
C PHE A 70 2.63 3.93 0.64
N SER A 71 3.58 4.70 1.18
CA SER A 71 3.55 6.17 1.08
C SER A 71 3.66 6.67 -0.37
N GLN A 72 2.90 7.71 -0.70
CA GLN A 72 2.84 8.28 -2.05
C GLN A 72 4.16 8.89 -2.51
N ASP A 73 4.95 9.43 -1.58
CA ASP A 73 6.29 10.01 -1.82
C ASP A 73 7.36 8.97 -2.19
N MET A 74 7.06 7.68 -2.03
CA MET A 74 7.88 6.58 -2.58
C MET A 74 7.56 6.31 -4.06
N GLY A 75 6.51 6.95 -4.58
CA GLY A 75 6.02 6.81 -5.95
C GLY A 75 6.50 7.92 -6.88
N GLU A 76 6.69 7.61 -8.16
CA GLU A 76 7.06 8.61 -9.17
C GLU A 76 5.99 9.70 -9.36
N SER A 77 4.71 9.36 -9.17
CA SER A 77 3.58 10.29 -9.30
C SER A 77 3.64 11.49 -8.37
N PHE A 78 4.39 11.39 -7.26
CA PHE A 78 4.48 12.45 -6.26
C PHE A 78 5.45 13.56 -6.65
N TRP A 79 6.56 13.23 -7.32
CA TRP A 79 7.65 14.17 -7.56
C TRP A 79 7.55 14.93 -8.88
N GLY A 80 6.69 14.48 -9.81
CA GLY A 80 6.60 15.05 -11.14
C GLY A 80 7.89 14.84 -11.96
N PRO A 81 8.15 15.65 -13.00
CA PRO A 81 9.30 15.46 -13.89
C PRO A 81 10.65 15.72 -13.20
N GLU A 82 10.69 16.58 -12.18
CA GLU A 82 11.91 16.96 -11.44
C GLU A 82 12.05 16.15 -10.16
N LYS A 83 12.24 14.84 -10.31
CA LYS A 83 12.43 13.92 -9.18
C LYS A 83 13.76 14.15 -8.46
N PRO A 84 13.79 14.22 -7.11
CA PRO A 84 15.02 14.33 -6.36
C PRO A 84 15.90 13.07 -6.54
N VAL A 85 17.21 13.24 -6.40
CA VAL A 85 18.14 12.09 -6.33
C VAL A 85 17.97 11.45 -4.95
N LEU A 86 17.10 10.45 -4.88
CA LEU A 86 16.84 9.71 -3.65
C LEU A 86 17.74 8.47 -3.55
N PRO A 87 18.03 7.98 -2.32
CA PRO A 87 18.77 6.73 -2.12
C PRO A 87 17.99 5.48 -2.60
N PHE A 88 16.74 5.65 -3.01
CA PHE A 88 15.87 4.64 -3.60
C PHE A 88 15.27 5.18 -4.90
N GLN A 89 15.04 4.29 -5.88
CA GLN A 89 14.34 4.68 -7.10
C GLN A 89 12.83 4.76 -6.82
N PRO A 90 12.16 5.89 -7.13
CA PRO A 90 10.71 5.97 -7.04
C PRO A 90 10.07 4.84 -7.85
N THR A 91 9.10 4.15 -7.26
CA THR A 91 8.37 3.07 -7.92
C THR A 91 7.17 3.65 -8.68
N ALA A 92 6.74 3.02 -9.77
CA ALA A 92 5.44 3.37 -10.37
C ALA A 92 4.34 3.13 -9.31
N LEU A 93 3.64 4.18 -8.89
CA LEU A 93 2.76 4.14 -7.72
C LEU A 93 1.45 3.40 -8.04
N PRO A 94 1.12 2.26 -7.41
CA PRO A 94 -0.10 1.53 -7.74
C PRO A 94 -1.32 2.05 -6.96
N LEU A 95 -2.47 2.08 -7.62
CA LEU A 95 -3.79 2.10 -7.00
C LEU A 95 -4.35 0.69 -7.03
N LEU A 96 -4.66 0.13 -5.85
CA LEU A 96 -5.22 -1.21 -5.68
C LEU A 96 -6.73 -1.13 -5.43
N ASN A 97 -7.49 -2.02 -6.06
CA ASN A 97 -8.85 -2.40 -5.65
C ASN A 97 -8.82 -3.85 -5.18
N GLY A 98 -8.95 -4.06 -3.87
CA GLY A 98 -8.61 -5.33 -3.23
C GLY A 98 -7.12 -5.66 -3.43
N THR A 99 -6.83 -6.69 -4.21
CA THR A 99 -5.46 -7.11 -4.58
C THR A 99 -5.08 -6.73 -6.01
N THR A 100 -6.01 -6.16 -6.78
CA THR A 100 -5.81 -5.87 -8.22
C THR A 100 -5.32 -4.44 -8.42
N ILE A 101 -4.24 -4.26 -9.18
CA ILE A 101 -3.80 -2.93 -9.64
C ILE A 101 -4.78 -2.44 -10.70
N VAL A 102 -5.46 -1.32 -10.40
CA VAL A 102 -6.39 -0.66 -11.33
C VAL A 102 -5.74 0.51 -12.06
N GLU A 103 -4.63 1.05 -11.54
CA GLU A 103 -3.87 2.13 -12.17
C GLU A 103 -2.43 2.16 -11.64
N GLN A 104 -1.44 2.32 -12.53
CA GLN A 104 -0.03 2.45 -12.18
C GLN A 104 0.75 3.08 -13.34
N PRO A 105 1.44 4.23 -13.16
CA PRO A 105 1.41 5.07 -11.98
C PRO A 105 0.05 5.76 -11.80
N VAL A 106 -0.45 5.80 -10.56
CA VAL A 106 -1.69 6.51 -10.25
C VAL A 106 -1.51 8.02 -10.35
N ALA A 107 -2.44 8.69 -11.03
CA ALA A 107 -2.50 10.14 -11.10
C ALA A 107 -3.07 10.72 -9.80
N LEU A 108 -2.20 11.31 -8.95
CA LEU A 108 -2.58 11.80 -7.62
C LEU A 108 -3.59 12.97 -7.67
N ASN A 109 -3.59 13.76 -8.75
CA ASN A 109 -4.52 14.88 -8.93
C ASN A 109 -5.97 14.46 -9.17
N THR A 110 -6.22 13.20 -9.54
CA THR A 110 -7.58 12.63 -9.75
C THR A 110 -7.93 11.56 -8.71
N LEU A 111 -7.05 11.33 -7.73
CA LEU A 111 -7.20 10.25 -6.77
C LEU A 111 -8.42 10.43 -5.86
N ALA A 112 -8.72 11.67 -5.46
CA ALA A 112 -9.88 11.96 -4.62
C ALA A 112 -11.19 11.57 -5.33
N GLU A 113 -11.31 11.87 -6.63
CA GLU A 113 -12.49 11.51 -7.44
C GLU A 113 -12.68 9.99 -7.48
N LYS A 114 -11.59 9.24 -7.65
CA LYS A 114 -11.61 7.77 -7.68
C LYS A 114 -12.07 7.15 -6.36
N TYR A 115 -11.94 7.86 -5.24
CA TYR A 115 -12.42 7.39 -3.93
C TYR A 115 -13.89 7.68 -3.67
N VAL A 116 -14.53 8.57 -4.43
CA VAL A 116 -15.94 8.98 -4.20
C VAL A 116 -16.92 7.85 -4.53
N ASP A 117 -16.63 7.09 -5.58
CA ASP A 117 -17.57 6.09 -6.12
C ASP A 117 -17.47 4.71 -5.43
N LYS A 118 -16.81 4.63 -4.28
CA LYS A 118 -16.55 3.39 -3.54
C LYS A 118 -17.54 3.16 -2.41
#